data_AF-A0A661K4V5-F1
#
_entry.id   AF-A0A661K4V5-F1
#
_cell.length_a   1.000
_cell.length_b   1.000
_cell.length_c   1.000
_cell.angle_alpha   90.00
_cell.angle_beta   90.00
_cell.angle_gamma   90.00
#
_symmetry.space_group_name_H-M   'P 1'
#
loop_
_entity.id
_entity.type
_entity.pdbx_description
1 polymer ?
#
loop_
_entity_poly.entity_id
_entity_poly.type
_entity_poly.pdbx_seq_one_letter_code
_entity_poly.pdbx_strand_id
1 'polypeptide(L)'
;MILCVGVVAIAAIGGFAYINLETQRRHLIQEVISGAQQLSDTIKRSLWYDMLHNYRDALYNVIEVIGRQEGIEKVRIFNKKGMVMFSSHKEEIGEVVDKRAEACYACHAEDRPLERLDTPKRTRIYQANDHRILGMISP
;
A
#
# COMPACT_ATOMS: atom_id res chain seq x y z
N MET A 1 -28.00 12.13 43.56
CA MET A 1 -28.68 11.37 42.48
C MET A 1 -28.37 11.95 41.09
N ILE A 2 -28.62 13.24 40.83
CA ILE A 2 -28.41 13.86 39.51
C ILE A 2 -26.94 13.79 39.03
N LEU A 3 -25.97 14.07 39.91
CA LEU A 3 -24.55 13.99 39.58
C LEU A 3 -24.11 12.58 39.14
N CYS A 4 -24.61 11.53 39.81
CA CYS A 4 -24.27 10.15 39.47
C CYS A 4 -24.82 9.76 38.10
N VAL A 5 -26.06 10.16 37.78
CA VAL A 5 -26.67 9.92 36.47
C VAL A 5 -25.89 10.64 35.37
N GLY A 6 -25.48 11.90 35.62
CA GLY A 6 -24.66 12.65 34.68
C GLY A 6 -23.31 11.98 34.40
N VAL A 7 -22.61 11.52 35.43
CA VAL A 7 -21.31 10.81 35.26
C VAL A 7 -21.49 9.51 34.47
N VAL A 8 -22.51 8.71 34.78
CA VAL A 8 -22.78 7.46 34.06
C VAL A 8 -23.14 7.72 32.61
N ALA A 9 -23.95 8.74 32.34
CA ALA A 9 -24.30 9.13 30.97
C ALA A 9 -23.07 9.58 30.17
N ILE A 10 -22.20 10.42 30.75
CA ILE A 10 -20.96 10.87 30.11
C ILE A 10 -20.03 9.69 29.82
N ALA A 11 -19.86 8.77 30.79
CA ALA A 11 -19.03 7.59 30.61
C ALA A 11 -19.56 6.68 29.50
N ALA A 12 -20.88 6.45 29.46
CA ALA A 12 -21.53 5.64 28.44
C ALA A 12 -21.39 6.25 27.03
N ILE A 13 -21.70 7.55 26.89
CA ILE A 13 -21.61 8.26 25.61
C ILE A 13 -20.15 8.34 25.15
N GLY A 14 -19.22 8.66 26.05
CA GLY A 14 -17.79 8.73 25.75
C GLY A 14 -17.24 7.37 25.30
N GLY A 15 -17.59 6.30 26.01
CA GLY A 15 -17.21 4.94 25.63
C GLY A 15 -17.79 4.53 24.27
N PHE A 16 -19.07 4.81 24.02
CA PHE A 16 -19.72 4.52 22.75
C PHE A 16 -19.07 5.32 21.59
N ALA A 17 -18.83 6.61 21.78
CA ALA A 17 -18.19 7.47 20.79
C ALA A 17 -16.78 6.97 20.45
N TYR A 18 -15.99 6.58 21.46
CA TYR A 18 -14.65 6.03 21.27
C TYR A 18 -14.67 4.75 20.42
N ILE A 19 -15.56 3.80 20.74
CA ILE A 19 -15.68 2.54 19.98
C ILE A 19 -16.09 2.82 18.53
N ASN A 20 -17.03 3.73 18.31
CA ASN A 20 -17.48 4.09 16.97
C ASN A 20 -16.36 4.73 16.14
N LEU A 21 -15.61 5.68 16.72
CA LEU A 21 -14.50 6.35 16.05
C LEU A 21 -13.40 5.38 15.67
N GLU A 22 -13.01 4.48 16.58
CA GLU A 22 -11.99 3.47 16.29
C GLU A 22 -12.46 2.47 15.23
N THR A 23 -13.75 2.10 15.23
CA THR A 23 -14.34 1.22 14.22
C THR A 23 -14.38 1.89 12.85
N GLN A 24 -14.85 3.14 12.76
CA GLN A 24 -14.86 3.91 11.51
C GLN A 24 -13.43 4.09 10.96
N ARG A 25 -12.48 4.43 11.82
CA ARG A 25 -11.07 4.55 11.44
C ARG A 25 -10.54 3.25 10.84
N ARG A 26 -10.88 2.10 11.42
CA ARG A 26 -10.48 0.79 10.87
C ARG A 26 -11.11 0.52 9.52
N HIS A 27 -12.40 0.80 9.35
CA HIS A 27 -13.08 0.61 8.06
C HIS A 27 -12.48 1.47 6.95
N LEU A 28 -12.23 2.75 7.21
CA LEU A 28 -11.61 3.65 6.23
C LEU A 28 -10.21 3.16 5.82
N ILE A 29 -9.40 2.71 6.78
CA ILE A 29 -8.07 2.15 6.47
C ILE A 29 -8.18 0.88 5.62
N GLN A 30 -9.13 0.00 5.93
CA GLN A 30 -9.36 -1.24 5.15
C GLN A 30 -9.88 -0.96 3.74
N GLU A 31 -10.66 0.09 3.55
CA GLU A 31 -11.15 0.51 2.24
C GLU A 31 -10.00 1.02 1.36
N VAL A 32 -9.11 1.85 1.91
CA VAL A 32 -7.89 2.30 1.20
C VAL A 32 -6.98 1.11 0.87
N ILE A 33 -6.82 0.15 1.78
CA ILE A 33 -6.05 -1.08 1.52
C ILE A 33 -6.67 -1.89 0.38
N SER A 34 -7.99 -2.09 0.40
CA SER A 34 -8.68 -2.85 -0.63
C SER A 34 -8.63 -2.15 -2.00
N GLY A 35 -8.73 -0.82 -2.02
CA GLY A 35 -8.56 -0.01 -3.23
C GLY A 35 -7.15 -0.11 -3.81
N ALA A 36 -6.12 0.01 -2.97
CA ALA A 36 -4.74 -0.17 -3.38
C ALA A 36 -4.48 -1.58 -3.94
N GLN A 37 -5.10 -2.61 -3.37
CA GLN A 37 -4.99 -4.00 -3.86
C GLN A 37 -5.60 -4.15 -5.25
N GLN A 38 -6.83 -3.66 -5.42
CA GLN A 38 -7.52 -3.71 -6.72
C GLN A 38 -6.76 -2.93 -7.80
N LEU A 39 -6.23 -1.76 -7.45
CA LEU A 39 -5.40 -0.96 -8.36
C LEU A 39 -4.11 -1.70 -8.72
N SER A 40 -3.37 -2.22 -7.74
CA SER A 40 -2.13 -2.96 -7.98
C SER A 40 -2.35 -4.19 -8.87
N ASP A 41 -3.41 -4.96 -8.62
CA ASP A 41 -3.79 -6.11 -9.43
C ASP A 41 -4.20 -5.70 -10.85
N THR A 42 -4.90 -4.57 -11.00
CA THR A 42 -5.31 -4.03 -12.30
C THR A 42 -4.09 -3.62 -13.11
N ILE A 43 -3.16 -2.86 -12.53
CA ILE A 43 -1.91 -2.44 -13.17
C ILE A 43 -1.08 -3.67 -13.59
N LYS A 44 -0.92 -4.64 -12.70
CA LYS A 44 -0.19 -5.87 -13.01
C LYS A 44 -0.80 -6.61 -14.21
N ARG A 45 -2.13 -6.74 -14.24
CA ARG A 45 -2.85 -7.43 -15.31
C ARG A 45 -2.81 -6.65 -16.63
N SER A 46 -2.97 -5.33 -16.61
CA SER A 46 -2.92 -4.50 -17.82
C SER A 46 -1.53 -4.50 -18.45
N LEU A 47 -0.48 -4.53 -17.62
CA LEU A 47 0.91 -4.53 -18.07
C LEU A 47 1.45 -5.92 -18.40
N TRP A 48 0.70 -7.00 -18.14
CA TRP A 48 1.20 -8.37 -18.31
C TRP A 48 1.68 -8.66 -19.73
N TYR A 49 0.91 -8.23 -20.73
CA TYR A 49 1.25 -8.47 -22.13
C TYR A 49 2.53 -7.72 -22.55
N ASP A 50 2.64 -6.45 -22.14
CA ASP A 50 3.81 -5.61 -22.43
C ASP A 50 5.06 -6.13 -21.72
N MET A 51 4.92 -6.61 -20.48
CA MET A 51 6.00 -7.27 -19.74
C MET A 51 6.45 -8.56 -20.42
N LEU A 52 5.51 -9.40 -20.88
CA LEU A 52 5.80 -10.66 -21.55
C LEU A 52 6.59 -10.47 -22.86
N HIS A 53 6.25 -9.43 -23.62
CA HIS A 53 6.89 -9.10 -24.89
C HIS A 53 8.04 -8.09 -24.76
N ASN A 54 8.37 -7.69 -23.52
CA ASN A 54 9.41 -6.70 -23.21
C ASN A 54 9.22 -5.36 -23.97
N TYR A 55 7.98 -4.89 -24.08
CA TYR A 55 7.62 -3.57 -24.63
C TYR A 55 7.86 -2.48 -23.61
N ARG A 56 9.14 -2.12 -23.44
CA ARG A 56 9.59 -1.18 -22.41
C ARG A 56 8.99 0.21 -22.54
N ASP A 57 8.91 0.75 -23.76
CA ASP A 57 8.38 2.10 -23.98
C ASP A 57 6.89 2.20 -23.63
N ALA A 58 6.12 1.15 -23.93
CA ALA A 58 4.72 1.06 -23.53
C ALA A 58 4.58 1.01 -22.01
N LEU A 59 5.38 0.17 -21.33
CA LEU A 59 5.41 0.09 -19.86
C LEU A 59 5.74 1.44 -19.23
N TYR A 60 6.76 2.15 -19.73
CA TYR A 60 7.14 3.47 -19.24
C TYR A 60 5.99 4.47 -19.34
N ASN A 61 5.35 4.56 -20.51
CA ASN A 61 4.24 5.48 -20.71
C ASN A 61 3.07 5.19 -19.77
N VAL A 62 2.68 3.92 -19.60
CA VAL A 62 1.57 3.56 -18.73
C VAL A 62 1.87 3.88 -17.26
N ILE A 63 3.06 3.52 -16.78
CA ILE A 63 3.48 3.78 -15.39
C ILE A 63 3.59 5.28 -15.12
N GLU A 64 4.12 6.06 -16.07
CA GLU A 64 4.23 7.51 -15.96
C GLU A 64 2.85 8.18 -15.90
N VAL A 65 1.89 7.72 -16.71
CA VAL A 65 0.51 8.22 -16.68
C VAL A 65 -0.18 7.88 -15.36
N ILE A 66 -0.07 6.64 -14.89
CA ILE A 66 -0.68 6.22 -13.61
C ILE A 66 -0.03 7.00 -12.46
N GLY A 67 1.29 7.16 -12.46
CA GLY A 67 2.00 7.88 -11.40
C GLY A 67 1.68 9.37 -11.31
N ARG A 68 1.01 9.96 -12.30
CA ARG A 68 0.52 11.35 -12.27
C ARG A 68 -0.92 11.47 -11.75
N GLN A 69 -1.60 10.36 -11.49
CA GLN A 69 -2.96 10.36 -10.98
C GLN A 69 -2.98 10.88 -9.53
N GLU A 70 -3.96 11.74 -9.22
CA GLU A 70 -4.18 12.20 -7.86
C GLU A 70 -4.40 11.03 -6.89
N GLY A 71 -3.72 11.07 -5.74
CA GLY A 71 -3.74 10.01 -4.74
C GLY A 71 -2.72 8.88 -4.97
N ILE A 72 -1.98 8.89 -6.08
CA ILE A 72 -0.86 7.97 -6.32
C ILE A 72 0.45 8.70 -6.11
N GLU A 73 1.18 8.34 -5.05
CA GLU A 73 2.50 8.91 -4.79
C GLU A 73 3.52 8.44 -5.84
N LYS A 74 3.61 7.13 -6.07
CA LYS A 74 4.54 6.53 -7.02
C LYS A 74 4.18 5.10 -7.36
N VAL A 75 4.61 4.66 -8.54
CA VAL A 75 4.51 3.28 -9.01
C VAL A 75 5.90 2.82 -9.41
N ARG A 76 6.31 1.63 -8.93
CA ARG A 76 7.62 1.04 -9.20
C ARG A 76 7.46 -0.42 -9.63
N ILE A 77 8.29 -0.86 -10.58
CA ILE A 77 8.44 -2.27 -10.95
C ILE A 77 9.88 -2.69 -10.64
N PHE A 78 10.01 -3.75 -9.84
CA PHE A 78 11.31 -4.28 -9.43
C PHE A 78 11.65 -5.56 -10.19
N ASN A 79 12.94 -5.81 -10.42
CA ASN A 79 13.38 -7.14 -10.81
C ASN A 79 13.53 -8.07 -9.60
N LYS A 80 13.82 -9.36 -9.84
CA LYS A 80 14.01 -10.38 -8.79
C LYS A 80 15.11 -10.05 -7.78
N LYS A 81 16.04 -9.15 -8.11
CA LYS A 81 17.13 -8.73 -7.23
C LYS A 81 16.74 -7.53 -6.34
N GLY A 82 15.59 -6.89 -6.58
CA GLY A 82 15.15 -5.68 -5.88
C GLY A 82 15.66 -4.38 -6.52
N MET A 83 16.07 -4.41 -7.79
CA MET A 83 16.43 -3.19 -8.52
C MET A 83 15.20 -2.60 -9.20
N VAL A 84 15.03 -1.28 -9.12
CA VAL A 84 13.96 -0.54 -9.79
C VAL A 84 14.20 -0.57 -11.31
N MET A 85 13.37 -1.31 -12.02
CA MET A 85 13.42 -1.41 -13.48
C MET A 85 12.61 -0.31 -14.15
N PHE A 86 11.49 0.07 -13.53
CA PHE A 86 10.61 1.15 -13.98
C PHE A 86 10.10 1.90 -12.75
N SER A 87 9.99 3.23 -12.85
CA SER A 87 9.38 4.07 -11.83
C SER A 87 8.66 5.24 -12.49
N SER A 88 7.60 5.74 -11.85
CA SER A 88 7.00 7.03 -12.19
C SER A 88 7.91 8.22 -11.83
N HIS A 89 8.91 8.00 -10.96
CA HIS A 89 9.99 8.95 -10.65
C HIS A 89 11.28 8.45 -11.31
N LYS A 90 11.70 9.12 -12.38
CA LYS A 90 12.78 8.62 -13.25
C LYS A 90 14.13 8.54 -12.53
N GLU A 91 14.31 9.33 -11.48
CA GLU A 91 15.51 9.38 -10.64
C GLU A 91 15.75 8.08 -9.87
N GLU A 92 14.71 7.29 -9.62
CA GLU A 92 14.79 6.04 -8.86
C GLU A 92 15.24 4.83 -9.71
N ILE A 93 15.24 4.97 -11.04
CA ILE A 93 15.52 3.85 -11.95
C ILE A 93 16.98 3.41 -11.79
N GLY A 94 17.19 2.11 -11.58
CA GLY A 94 18.50 1.51 -11.37
C GLY A 94 18.93 1.44 -9.90
N GLU A 95 18.22 2.11 -8.99
CA GLU A 95 18.46 1.96 -7.55
C GLU A 95 18.09 0.55 -7.07
N VAL A 96 18.84 0.04 -6.10
CA VAL A 96 18.51 -1.21 -5.40
C VAL A 96 17.84 -0.83 -4.10
N VAL A 97 16.59 -1.24 -3.94
CA VAL A 97 15.85 -0.89 -2.73
C VAL A 97 16.31 -1.71 -1.53
N ASP A 98 16.23 -1.11 -0.35
CA ASP A 98 16.30 -1.87 0.88
C ASP A 98 15.06 -2.78 0.99
N LYS A 99 15.29 -4.08 0.79
CA LYS A 99 14.25 -5.12 0.81
C LYS A 99 13.52 -5.23 2.15
N ARG A 100 14.13 -4.77 3.24
CA ARG A 100 13.49 -4.72 4.57
C ARG A 100 12.61 -3.48 4.69
N ALA A 101 13.05 -2.35 4.16
CA ALA A 101 12.28 -1.11 4.15
C ALA A 101 11.07 -1.18 3.21
N GLU A 102 11.23 -1.76 2.02
CA GLU A 102 10.17 -1.86 1.00
C GLU A 102 9.21 -3.04 1.23
N ALA A 103 9.28 -3.77 2.35
CA ALA A 103 8.46 -4.97 2.60
C ALA A 103 8.66 -6.12 1.59
N CYS A 104 9.70 -6.09 0.74
CA CYS A 104 10.05 -7.20 -0.14
C CYS A 104 10.40 -8.48 0.63
N TYR A 105 10.95 -8.34 1.85
CA TYR A 105 11.25 -9.48 2.74
C TYR A 105 10.00 -10.24 3.16
N ALA A 106 8.82 -9.61 3.17
CA ALA A 106 7.58 -10.32 3.47
C ALA A 106 7.43 -11.51 2.53
N CYS A 107 7.67 -11.32 1.23
CA CYS A 107 7.54 -12.34 0.19
C CYS A 107 8.84 -13.12 -0.13
N HIS A 108 10.02 -12.65 0.29
CA HIS A 108 11.32 -13.22 -0.10
C HIS A 108 12.23 -13.55 1.10
N ALA A 109 11.68 -13.92 2.26
CA ALA A 109 12.48 -14.50 3.33
C ALA A 109 13.19 -15.76 2.80
N GLU A 110 14.53 -15.81 2.91
CA GLU A 110 15.42 -16.77 2.21
C GLU A 110 15.08 -18.25 2.48
N ASP A 111 14.35 -18.57 3.55
CA ASP A 111 14.19 -19.94 4.06
C ASP A 111 12.76 -20.50 3.98
N ARG A 112 11.81 -19.85 3.29
CA ARG A 112 10.43 -20.38 3.18
C ARG A 112 9.87 -20.32 1.76
N PRO A 113 9.13 -21.36 1.30
CA PRO A 113 8.42 -21.32 0.03
C PRO A 113 7.43 -20.15 0.02
N LEU A 114 7.11 -19.64 -1.18
CA LEU A 114 6.13 -18.58 -1.43
C LEU A 114 4.71 -19.03 -1.01
N GLU A 115 4.45 -19.17 0.28
CA GLU A 115 3.10 -19.26 0.81
C GLU A 115 2.40 -17.94 0.49
N ARG A 116 1.14 -18.02 0.07
CA ARG A 116 0.29 -16.84 -0.10
C ARG A 116 0.23 -16.12 1.24
N LEU A 117 1.05 -15.09 1.41
CA LEU A 117 1.03 -14.28 2.62
C LEU A 117 -0.27 -13.50 2.63
N ASP A 118 -0.95 -13.54 3.77
CA ASP A 118 -2.12 -12.72 4.03
C ASP A 118 -1.81 -11.24 3.75
N THR A 119 -2.79 -10.55 3.16
CA THR A 119 -2.77 -9.13 2.76
C THR A 119 -2.14 -8.16 3.78
N PRO A 120 -2.26 -8.32 5.12
CA PRO A 120 -1.64 -7.43 6.09
C PRO A 120 -0.11 -7.33 5.96
N LYS A 121 0.56 -8.35 5.42
CA LYS A 121 2.03 -8.35 5.24
C LYS A 121 2.50 -7.69 3.95
N ARG A 122 1.58 -7.34 3.03
CA ARG A 122 1.89 -6.73 1.72
C ARG A 122 1.70 -5.23 1.69
N THR A 123 1.16 -4.68 2.77
CA THR A 123 0.91 -3.25 2.91
C THR A 123 1.78 -2.67 4.02
N ARG A 124 2.21 -1.42 3.85
CA ARG A 124 2.94 -0.67 4.86
C ARG A 124 2.40 0.75 4.88
N ILE A 125 2.06 1.25 6.07
CA ILE A 125 1.77 2.67 6.24
C ILE A 125 3.01 3.33 6.83
N TYR A 126 3.52 4.36 6.17
CA TYR A 126 4.65 5.16 6.66
C TYR A 126 4.34 6.66 6.51
N GLN A 127 5.04 7.48 7.29
CA GLN A 127 4.95 8.93 7.20
C GLN A 127 5.93 9.41 6.14
N ALA A 128 5.48 10.22 5.19
CA ALA A 128 6.34 10.92 4.25
C ALA A 128 6.00 12.41 4.34
N ASN A 129 6.96 13.21 4.81
CA ASN A 129 6.74 14.64 5.09
C ASN A 129 5.48 14.82 5.96
N ASP A 130 4.51 15.60 5.48
CA ASP A 130 3.32 15.99 6.23
C ASP A 130 2.12 15.02 6.10
N HIS A 131 2.25 13.93 5.35
CA HIS A 131 1.13 12.99 5.15
C HIS A 131 1.55 11.51 5.30
N ARG A 132 0.53 10.66 5.44
CA ARG A 132 0.70 9.20 5.56
C ARG A 132 0.52 8.55 4.20
N ILE A 133 1.43 7.65 3.86
CA ILE A 133 1.41 6.91 2.60
C ILE A 133 1.15 5.43 2.90
N LEU A 134 0.24 4.83 2.13
CA LEU A 134 0.05 3.38 2.08
C LEU A 134 0.86 2.82 0.91
N GLY A 135 1.98 2.17 1.21
CA GLY A 135 2.71 1.35 0.25
C GLY A 135 2.10 -0.04 0.14
N MET A 136 2.08 -0.59 -1.08
CA MET A 136 1.66 -1.96 -1.35
C MET A 136 2.59 -2.62 -2.36
N ILE A 137 2.93 -3.89 -2.11
CA ILE A 137 3.70 -4.72 -3.04
C ILE A 137 2.88 -5.93 -3.48
N SER A 138 2.85 -6.13 -4.80
CA SER A 138 2.29 -7.31 -5.45
C SER A 138 3.42 -8.14 -6.09
N PRO A 139 3.54 -9.44 -5.75
CA PRO A 139 4.42 -10.38 -6.46
C PRO A 139 3.88 -10.70 -7.85
#